data_AF-A0A4P9ZPJ5-F1
#
_entry.id   AF-A0A4P9ZPJ5-F1
#
_cell.length_a   1.000
_cell.length_b   1.000
_cell.length_c   1.000
_cell.angle_alpha   90.00
_cell.angle_beta   90.00
_cell.angle_gamma   90.00
#
_symmetry.space_group_name_H-M   'P 1'
#
loop_
_entity.id
_entity.type
_entity.pdbx_description
1 polymer ?
#
loop_
_entity_poly.entity_id
_entity_poly.type
_entity_poly.pdbx_seq_one_letter_code
_entity_poly.pdbx_strand_id
1 'polypeptide(L)'
;MSFSPWLTAPFHFLVPDSPTTLFTTSALLYAALCGILLLVSVGLIYWLRDPEETDLASSLLATGAVWVGLAWAALPAVDALWVSATLDPTTGLKYPWATPDFLAQWQGGLRVAHGSFLGTVVVLALVAIPLVYFFYEENDLETSLGGRIGNAAKYTGLIVTIALVLFGTGLLIQNRSTGEDGDGKGGANNN
;
A
#
# COMPACT_ATOMS: atom_id res chain seq x y z
N MET A 1 29.41 29.30 11.78
CA MET A 1 28.57 28.95 12.94
C MET A 1 28.71 27.45 13.16
N SER A 2 29.32 27.04 14.27
CA SER A 2 29.61 25.64 14.58
C SER A 2 28.40 25.05 15.33
N PHE A 3 27.68 24.12 14.70
CA PHE A 3 26.60 23.38 15.36
C PHE A 3 27.20 22.38 16.35
N SER A 4 26.55 22.23 17.51
CA SER A 4 27.04 21.39 18.60
C SER A 4 26.95 19.89 18.25
N PRO A 5 27.89 19.03 18.70
CA PRO A 5 28.00 17.62 18.28
C PRO A 5 26.79 16.73 18.66
N TRP A 6 25.95 17.19 19.57
CA TRP A 6 24.80 16.44 20.10
C TRP A 6 23.56 16.53 19.20
N LEU A 7 23.50 17.52 18.29
CA LEU A 7 22.39 17.69 17.36
C LEU A 7 22.54 16.82 16.09
N THR A 8 23.75 16.37 15.78
CA THR A 8 24.03 15.46 14.65
C THR A 8 24.05 13.98 15.07
N ALA A 9 24.20 13.69 16.35
CA ALA A 9 24.26 12.33 16.90
C ALA A 9 23.01 11.45 16.65
N PRO A 10 21.75 11.94 16.66
CA PRO A 10 20.60 11.05 16.48
C PRO A 10 20.38 10.62 15.01
N PHE A 11 21.06 11.25 14.04
CA PHE A 11 20.85 10.98 12.60
C PHE A 11 22.05 10.28 11.93
N HIS A 12 23.11 9.95 12.66
CA HIS A 12 24.23 9.16 12.12
C HIS A 12 23.80 7.73 11.71
N PHE A 13 22.66 7.25 12.22
CA PHE A 13 22.00 6.01 11.78
C PHE A 13 21.39 6.11 10.36
N LEU A 14 21.13 7.32 9.87
CA LEU A 14 20.51 7.58 8.56
C LEU A 14 21.52 7.84 7.44
N VAL A 15 22.81 7.92 7.76
CA VAL A 15 23.88 8.04 6.76
C VAL A 15 24.39 6.63 6.45
N PRO A 16 24.14 6.12 5.24
CA PRO A 16 24.50 4.76 4.94
C PRO A 16 25.88 4.68 4.30
N ASP A 17 26.77 3.99 5.01
CA ASP A 17 28.11 3.70 4.53
C ASP A 17 28.12 2.64 3.40
N SER A 18 27.01 1.91 3.22
CA SER A 18 26.87 0.84 2.23
C SER A 18 25.40 0.60 1.82
N PRO A 19 25.13 0.00 0.65
CA PRO A 19 23.77 -0.27 0.19
C PRO A 19 23.02 -1.29 1.06
N THR A 20 23.73 -2.20 1.74
CA THR A 20 23.12 -3.25 2.58
C THR A 20 22.63 -2.71 3.92
N THR A 21 23.32 -1.72 4.49
CA THR A 21 22.88 -1.07 5.73
C THR A 21 21.61 -0.27 5.49
N LEU A 22 21.51 0.44 4.37
CA LEU A 22 20.29 1.13 3.91
C LEU A 22 19.08 0.21 3.89
N PHE A 23 19.20 -0.94 3.24
CA PHE A 23 18.09 -1.90 3.12
C PHE A 23 17.65 -2.37 4.50
N THR A 24 18.61 -2.80 5.31
CA THR A 24 18.33 -3.36 6.64
C THR A 24 17.70 -2.33 7.57
N THR A 25 18.23 -1.11 7.61
CA THR A 25 17.72 -0.06 8.50
C THR A 25 16.31 0.35 8.12
N SER A 26 16.04 0.56 6.82
CA SER A 26 14.69 0.89 6.36
C SER A 26 13.67 -0.22 6.62
N ALA A 27 14.06 -1.49 6.46
CA ALA A 27 13.17 -2.63 6.63
C ALA A 27 12.78 -2.76 8.12
N LEU A 28 13.74 -2.50 9.01
CA LEU A 28 13.51 -2.42 10.44
C LEU A 28 12.61 -1.23 10.81
N LEU A 29 12.85 -0.04 10.25
CA LEU A 29 12.00 1.13 10.48
C LEU A 29 10.57 0.90 9.99
N TYR A 30 10.42 0.33 8.80
CA TYR A 30 9.12 0.00 8.23
C TYR A 30 8.41 -1.07 9.05
N ALA A 31 9.11 -2.13 9.49
CA ALA A 31 8.55 -3.15 10.36
C ALA A 31 8.10 -2.57 11.72
N ALA A 32 8.91 -1.69 12.31
CA ALA A 32 8.55 -0.99 13.55
C ALA A 32 7.32 -0.10 13.36
N LEU A 33 7.27 0.65 12.24
CA LEU A 33 6.11 1.46 11.86
C LEU A 33 4.87 0.59 11.68
N CYS A 34 4.96 -0.53 10.97
CA CYS A 34 3.86 -1.49 10.83
C CYS A 34 3.38 -2.03 12.17
N GLY A 35 4.28 -2.29 13.12
CA GLY A 35 3.92 -2.70 14.48
C GLY A 35 3.16 -1.61 15.24
N ILE A 36 3.59 -0.34 15.14
CA ILE A 36 2.88 0.80 15.73
C ILE A 36 1.49 0.96 15.09
N LEU A 37 1.42 0.89 13.75
CA LEU A 37 0.15 0.97 13.03
C LEU A 37 -0.79 -0.18 13.39
N LEU A 38 -0.26 -1.38 13.69
CA LEU A 38 -1.08 -2.50 14.16
C LEU A 38 -1.72 -2.19 15.52
N LEU A 39 -0.94 -1.66 16.47
CA LEU A 39 -1.46 -1.26 17.77
C LEU A 39 -2.52 -0.16 17.64
N VAL A 40 -2.28 0.83 16.78
CA VAL A 40 -3.26 1.88 16.47
C VAL A 40 -4.53 1.29 15.86
N SER A 41 -4.40 0.34 14.93
CA SER A 41 -5.54 -0.33 14.29
C SER A 41 -6.37 -1.11 15.29
N VAL A 42 -5.72 -1.87 16.19
CA VAL A 42 -6.39 -2.59 17.27
C VAL A 42 -7.12 -1.62 18.20
N GLY A 43 -6.48 -0.53 18.61
CA GLY A 43 -7.10 0.49 19.46
C GLY A 43 -8.29 1.18 18.80
N LEU A 44 -8.18 1.48 17.50
CA LEU A 44 -9.24 2.12 16.72
C LEU A 44 -10.47 1.20 16.58
N ILE A 45 -10.25 -0.08 16.26
CA ILE A 45 -11.36 -1.05 16.20
C ILE A 45 -11.94 -1.31 17.58
N TYR A 46 -11.11 -1.41 18.62
CA TYR A 46 -11.60 -1.57 19.99
C TYR A 46 -12.48 -0.39 20.43
N TRP A 47 -12.14 0.83 20.02
CA TRP A 47 -12.92 2.03 20.33
C TRP A 47 -14.21 2.16 19.51
N LEU A 48 -14.19 1.71 18.25
CA LEU A 48 -15.36 1.73 17.35
C LEU A 48 -16.31 0.55 17.55
N ARG A 49 -15.90 -0.47 18.32
CA ARG A 49 -16.65 -1.70 18.50
C ARG A 49 -17.73 -1.54 19.57
N ASP A 50 -18.98 -1.77 19.20
CA ASP A 50 -20.07 -1.94 20.17
C ASP A 50 -19.98 -3.33 20.84
N PRO A 51 -20.02 -3.39 22.18
CA PRO A 51 -19.81 -4.64 22.92
C PRO A 51 -20.94 -5.68 22.75
N GLU A 52 -22.11 -5.28 22.27
CA GLU A 52 -23.29 -6.15 22.18
C GLU A 52 -23.38 -6.99 20.87
N GLU A 53 -22.78 -6.55 19.76
CA GLU A 53 -23.05 -7.16 18.44
C GLU A 53 -21.82 -7.69 17.69
N THR A 54 -20.68 -7.79 18.37
CA THR A 54 -19.43 -8.02 17.66
C THR A 54 -18.88 -9.41 17.86
N ASP A 55 -18.63 -10.08 16.74
CA ASP A 55 -17.98 -11.37 16.68
C ASP A 55 -16.47 -11.20 16.43
N LEU A 56 -15.70 -12.21 16.84
CA LEU A 56 -14.26 -12.22 16.77
C LEU A 56 -13.78 -12.23 15.32
N ALA A 57 -14.49 -12.90 14.40
CA ALA A 57 -14.05 -12.97 13.01
C ALA A 57 -14.19 -11.62 12.27
N SER A 58 -15.29 -10.89 12.47
CA SER A 58 -15.46 -9.55 11.87
C SER A 58 -14.48 -8.53 12.44
N SER A 59 -14.26 -8.54 13.75
CA SER A 59 -13.30 -7.64 14.40
C SER A 59 -11.85 -7.88 13.98
N LEU A 60 -11.43 -9.15 13.84
CA LEU A 60 -10.11 -9.50 13.31
C LEU A 60 -9.95 -9.08 11.85
N LEU A 61 -10.97 -9.32 11.02
CA LEU A 61 -10.93 -8.90 9.62
C LEU A 61 -10.86 -7.38 9.48
N ALA A 62 -11.69 -6.65 10.23
CA ALA A 62 -11.70 -5.19 10.21
C ALA A 62 -10.35 -4.61 10.67
N THR A 63 -9.77 -5.19 11.74
CA THR A 63 -8.44 -4.81 12.22
C THR A 63 -7.37 -5.05 11.16
N GLY A 64 -7.39 -6.22 10.52
CA GLY A 64 -6.47 -6.55 9.43
C GLY A 64 -6.62 -5.61 8.24
N ALA A 65 -7.85 -5.27 7.84
CA ALA A 65 -8.12 -4.36 6.73
C ALA A 65 -7.61 -2.95 7.00
N VAL A 66 -7.89 -2.40 8.18
CA VAL A 66 -7.40 -1.08 8.60
C VAL A 66 -5.87 -1.10 8.67
N TRP A 67 -5.28 -2.14 9.27
CA TRP A 67 -3.83 -2.25 9.39
C TRP A 67 -3.12 -2.30 8.03
N VAL A 68 -3.56 -3.17 7.12
CA VAL A 68 -2.99 -3.27 5.77
C VAL A 68 -3.19 -1.96 5.00
N GLY A 69 -4.35 -1.31 5.14
CA GLY A 69 -4.63 -0.02 4.51
C GLY A 69 -3.67 1.08 5.00
N LEU A 70 -3.44 1.17 6.31
CA LEU A 70 -2.47 2.11 6.90
C LEU A 70 -1.04 1.78 6.49
N ALA A 71 -0.66 0.50 6.47
CA ALA A 71 0.67 0.07 6.05
C ALA A 71 0.94 0.40 4.56
N TRP A 72 -0.07 0.27 3.70
CA TRP A 72 0.01 0.70 2.30
C TRP A 72 0.08 2.23 2.17
N ALA A 73 -0.69 2.98 2.96
CA ALA A 73 -0.63 4.45 2.95
C ALA A 73 0.72 5.01 3.44
N ALA A 74 1.45 4.25 4.27
CA ALA A 74 2.78 4.61 4.75
C ALA A 74 3.92 4.33 3.75
N LEU A 75 3.72 3.41 2.78
CA LEU A 75 4.73 3.03 1.78
C LEU A 75 5.24 4.22 0.94
N PRO A 76 4.37 5.14 0.46
CA PRO A 76 4.83 6.34 -0.28
C PRO A 76 5.75 7.25 0.53
N ALA A 77 5.53 7.38 1.84
CA ALA A 77 6.41 8.19 2.69
C ALA A 77 7.81 7.55 2.79
N VAL A 78 7.87 6.22 2.86
CA VAL A 78 9.14 5.47 2.85
C VAL A 78 9.85 5.61 1.50
N ASP A 79 9.13 5.57 0.39
CA ASP A 79 9.69 5.80 -0.96
C ASP A 79 10.36 7.19 -1.07
N ALA A 80 9.70 8.23 -0.56
CA ALA A 80 10.27 9.58 -0.52
C ALA A 80 11.54 9.67 0.35
N LEU A 81 11.55 9.01 1.51
CA LEU A 81 12.74 8.93 2.37
C LEU A 81 13.89 8.23 1.66
N TRP A 82 13.61 7.17 0.91
CA TRP A 82 14.61 6.42 0.16
C TRP A 82 15.26 7.23 -0.94
N VAL A 83 14.47 7.94 -1.74
CA VAL A 83 15.02 8.84 -2.76
C VAL A 83 15.94 9.87 -2.11
N SER A 84 15.55 10.42 -0.96
CA SER A 84 16.39 11.37 -0.22
C SER A 84 17.67 10.76 0.35
N ALA A 85 17.64 9.50 0.79
CA ALA A 85 18.80 8.79 1.36
C ALA A 85 19.90 8.47 0.32
N THR A 86 19.60 8.58 -0.97
CA THR A 86 20.61 8.44 -2.04
C THR A 86 21.47 9.69 -2.22
N LEU A 87 21.10 10.82 -1.60
CA LEU A 87 21.81 12.09 -1.69
C LEU A 87 22.74 12.26 -0.48
N ASP A 88 23.96 12.71 -0.74
CA ASP A 88 24.88 13.16 0.29
C ASP A 88 24.44 14.56 0.76
N PRO A 89 24.09 14.73 2.05
CA PRO A 89 23.62 16.01 2.59
C PRO A 89 24.70 17.10 2.59
N THR A 90 25.98 16.76 2.45
CA THR A 90 27.10 17.72 2.45
C THR A 90 27.46 18.22 1.06
N THR A 91 27.39 17.34 0.05
CA THR A 91 27.74 17.69 -1.34
C THR A 91 26.52 17.93 -2.23
N GLY A 92 25.33 17.48 -1.79
CA GLY A 92 24.10 17.51 -2.59
C GLY A 92 24.11 16.55 -3.79
N LEU A 93 25.19 15.79 -3.95
CA LEU A 93 25.36 14.81 -5.02
C LEU A 93 24.93 13.43 -4.54
N LYS A 94 24.59 12.55 -5.47
CA LYS A 94 24.32 11.15 -5.13
C LYS A 94 25.59 10.48 -4.63
N TYR A 95 25.45 9.58 -3.66
CA TYR A 95 26.57 8.75 -3.24
C TYR A 95 27.14 7.93 -4.41
N PRO A 96 28.44 7.63 -4.42
CA PRO A 96 29.08 6.88 -5.51
C PRO A 96 28.56 5.44 -5.65
N TRP A 97 27.97 4.88 -4.58
CA TRP A 97 27.31 3.56 -4.63
C TRP A 97 25.91 3.60 -5.26
N ALA A 98 25.30 4.79 -5.43
CA ALA A 98 23.97 4.97 -6.00
C ALA A 98 24.01 4.96 -7.53
N THR A 99 24.52 3.88 -8.10
CA THR A 99 24.58 3.65 -9.55
C THR A 99 23.16 3.49 -10.14
N PRO A 100 22.94 3.86 -11.41
CA PRO A 100 21.63 3.71 -12.06
C PRO A 100 21.13 2.26 -12.08
N ASP A 101 22.03 1.29 -12.22
CA ASP A 101 21.69 -0.14 -12.19
C ASP A 101 21.15 -0.59 -10.83
N PHE A 102 21.76 -0.10 -9.74
CA PHE A 102 21.30 -0.37 -8.37
C PHE A 102 19.91 0.24 -8.13
N LEU A 103 19.70 1.49 -8.57
CA LEU A 103 18.40 2.16 -8.48
C LEU A 103 17.31 1.41 -9.26
N ALA A 104 17.62 0.88 -10.44
CA ALA A 104 16.65 0.15 -11.27
C ALA A 104 16.20 -1.17 -10.61
N GLN A 105 17.16 -1.95 -10.09
CA GLN A 105 16.84 -3.18 -9.34
C GLN A 105 15.97 -2.88 -8.12
N TRP A 106 16.30 -1.79 -7.43
CA TRP A 106 15.58 -1.34 -6.25
C TRP A 106 14.14 -0.91 -6.53
N GLN A 107 13.96 -0.03 -7.52
CA GLN A 107 12.64 0.41 -7.98
C GLN A 107 11.77 -0.77 -8.42
N GLY A 108 12.38 -1.80 -9.03
CA GLY A 108 11.70 -3.06 -9.34
C GLY A 108 11.12 -3.74 -8.08
N GLY A 109 11.92 -3.85 -7.02
CA GLY A 109 11.46 -4.40 -5.73
C GLY A 109 10.32 -3.59 -5.11
N LEU A 110 10.43 -2.25 -5.09
CA LEU A 110 9.37 -1.39 -4.57
C LEU A 110 8.08 -1.48 -5.38
N ARG A 111 8.18 -1.63 -6.70
CA ARG A 111 7.02 -1.81 -7.57
C ARG A 111 6.27 -3.10 -7.26
N VAL A 112 7.00 -4.19 -7.01
CA VAL A 112 6.41 -5.47 -6.59
C VAL A 112 5.75 -5.32 -5.22
N ALA A 113 6.40 -4.68 -4.25
CA ALA A 113 5.84 -4.46 -2.91
C ALA A 113 4.56 -3.61 -2.95
N HIS A 114 4.57 -2.50 -3.70
CA HIS A 114 3.35 -1.70 -3.92
C HIS A 114 2.25 -2.51 -4.58
N GLY A 115 2.59 -3.32 -5.60
CA GLY A 115 1.64 -4.20 -6.26
C GLY A 115 1.04 -5.24 -5.31
N SER A 116 1.83 -5.86 -4.43
CA SER A 116 1.35 -6.86 -3.49
C SER A 116 0.45 -6.26 -2.42
N PHE A 117 0.81 -5.10 -1.85
CA PHE A 117 -0.04 -4.43 -0.87
C PHE A 117 -1.34 -3.95 -1.51
N LEU A 118 -1.27 -3.33 -2.68
CA LEU A 118 -2.47 -2.88 -3.41
C LEU A 118 -3.39 -4.07 -3.72
N GLY A 119 -2.83 -5.18 -4.22
CA GLY A 119 -3.59 -6.40 -4.46
C GLY A 119 -4.26 -6.93 -3.20
N THR A 120 -3.53 -6.93 -2.07
CA THR A 120 -4.05 -7.38 -0.78
C THR A 120 -5.19 -6.49 -0.29
N VAL A 121 -5.04 -5.16 -0.35
CA VAL A 121 -6.09 -4.20 0.01
C VAL A 121 -7.35 -4.41 -0.85
N VAL A 122 -7.18 -4.54 -2.16
CA VAL A 122 -8.29 -4.77 -3.10
C VAL A 122 -9.01 -6.08 -2.78
N VAL A 123 -8.28 -7.16 -2.51
CA VAL A 123 -8.86 -8.46 -2.14
C VAL A 123 -9.59 -8.37 -0.80
N LEU A 124 -9.02 -7.73 0.22
CA LEU A 124 -9.71 -7.55 1.49
C LEU A 124 -10.99 -6.73 1.32
N ALA A 125 -10.92 -5.63 0.56
CA ALA A 125 -12.05 -4.71 0.39
C ALA A 125 -13.19 -5.30 -0.45
N LEU A 126 -12.87 -6.01 -1.53
CA LEU A 126 -13.86 -6.51 -2.48
C LEU A 126 -14.33 -7.94 -2.21
N VAL A 127 -13.50 -8.76 -1.54
CA VAL A 127 -13.81 -10.17 -1.28
C VAL A 127 -14.05 -10.39 0.20
N ALA A 128 -13.09 -10.05 1.05
CA ALA A 128 -13.16 -10.46 2.45
C ALA A 128 -14.27 -9.72 3.22
N ILE A 129 -14.38 -8.39 3.06
CA ILE A 129 -15.43 -7.60 3.75
C ILE A 129 -16.84 -8.04 3.33
N PRO A 130 -17.19 -8.14 2.03
CA PRO A 130 -18.52 -8.56 1.64
C PRO A 130 -18.80 -10.02 2.01
N LEU A 131 -17.82 -10.92 1.91
CA LEU A 131 -17.99 -12.32 2.28
C LEU A 131 -18.35 -12.47 3.75
N VAL A 132 -17.64 -11.75 4.62
CA VAL A 132 -17.92 -11.78 6.06
C VAL A 132 -19.28 -11.13 6.35
N TYR A 133 -19.61 -10.01 5.70
CA TYR A 133 -20.92 -9.38 5.83
C TYR A 133 -22.08 -10.34 5.48
N PHE A 134 -22.06 -10.96 4.29
CA PHE A 134 -23.10 -11.92 3.90
C PHE A 134 -23.12 -13.17 4.78
N PHE A 135 -21.96 -13.62 5.28
CA PHE A 135 -21.90 -14.76 6.19
C PHE A 135 -22.57 -14.47 7.54
N TYR A 136 -22.52 -13.23 8.03
CA TYR A 136 -23.22 -12.79 9.24
C TYR A 136 -24.71 -12.59 9.01
N GLU A 137 -25.12 -11.95 7.91
CA GLU A 137 -26.53 -11.72 7.61
C GLU A 137 -27.31 -13.05 7.53
N GLU A 138 -26.65 -14.14 7.11
CA GLU A 138 -27.24 -15.46 6.98
C GLU A 138 -27.19 -16.31 8.29
N ASN A 139 -26.60 -15.79 9.38
CA ASN A 139 -26.69 -16.42 10.71
C ASN A 139 -28.13 -16.47 11.23
N ASP A 140 -28.96 -15.48 10.90
CA ASP A 140 -30.34 -15.37 11.40
C ASP A 140 -31.29 -16.42 10.80
N LEU A 141 -30.87 -17.16 9.77
CA LEU A 141 -31.71 -18.09 9.00
C LEU A 141 -31.50 -19.58 9.34
N GLU A 142 -30.88 -19.92 10.48
CA GLU A 142 -30.63 -21.30 10.97
C GLU A 142 -30.13 -22.29 9.89
N THR A 143 -29.27 -21.82 8.97
CA THR A 143 -28.76 -22.64 7.86
C THR A 143 -27.42 -23.32 8.21
N SER A 144 -27.17 -24.52 7.66
CA SER A 144 -25.90 -25.26 7.89
C SER A 144 -24.68 -24.45 7.44
N LEU A 145 -23.54 -24.58 8.17
CA LEU A 145 -22.29 -23.85 7.89
C LEU A 145 -21.83 -23.94 6.42
N GLY A 146 -22.06 -25.07 5.75
CA GLY A 146 -21.72 -25.27 4.34
C GLY A 146 -22.65 -24.53 3.37
N GLY A 147 -23.94 -24.44 3.68
CA GLY A 147 -24.90 -23.67 2.89
C GLY A 147 -24.63 -22.17 2.96
N ARG A 148 -24.22 -21.68 4.14
CA ARG A 148 -23.88 -20.28 4.41
C ARG A 148 -22.67 -19.80 3.63
N ILE A 149 -21.58 -20.57 3.63
CA ILE A 149 -20.40 -20.25 2.83
C ILE A 149 -20.75 -20.26 1.33
N GLY A 150 -21.58 -21.22 0.90
CA GLY A 150 -22.03 -21.33 -0.49
C GLY A 150 -22.88 -20.15 -0.96
N ASN A 151 -23.76 -19.61 -0.13
CA ASN A 151 -24.58 -18.44 -0.48
C ASN A 151 -23.79 -17.13 -0.37
N ALA A 152 -23.00 -16.92 0.69
CA ALA A 152 -22.12 -15.77 0.82
C ALA A 152 -21.12 -15.66 -0.36
N ALA A 153 -20.62 -16.80 -0.86
CA ALA A 153 -19.74 -16.85 -2.03
C ALA A 153 -20.45 -16.41 -3.33
N LYS A 154 -21.74 -16.70 -3.51
CA LYS A 154 -22.50 -16.27 -4.71
C LYS A 154 -22.66 -14.75 -4.75
N TYR A 155 -23.04 -14.16 -3.62
CA TYR A 155 -23.23 -12.70 -3.53
C TYR A 155 -21.89 -11.95 -3.62
N THR A 156 -20.83 -12.48 -2.99
CA THR A 156 -19.48 -11.94 -3.14
C THR A 156 -18.97 -12.07 -4.59
N GLY A 157 -19.28 -13.16 -5.28
CA GLY A 157 -18.95 -13.35 -6.69
C GLY A 157 -19.59 -12.31 -7.62
N LEU A 158 -20.82 -11.86 -7.32
CA LEU A 158 -21.46 -10.76 -8.03
C LEU A 158 -20.70 -9.44 -7.84
N ILE A 159 -20.31 -9.12 -6.60
CA ILE A 159 -19.53 -7.90 -6.29
C ILE A 159 -18.19 -7.93 -7.01
N VAL A 160 -17.49 -9.05 -6.97
CA VAL A 160 -16.22 -9.24 -7.69
C VAL A 160 -16.43 -9.06 -9.20
N THR A 161 -17.52 -9.60 -9.75
CA THR A 161 -17.85 -9.44 -11.17
C THR A 161 -18.10 -7.97 -11.53
N ILE A 162 -18.86 -7.25 -10.72
CA ILE A 162 -19.10 -5.81 -10.91
C ILE A 162 -17.77 -5.03 -10.82
N ALA A 163 -16.92 -5.34 -9.86
CA ALA A 163 -15.62 -4.71 -9.71
C ALA A 163 -14.70 -4.98 -10.91
N LEU A 164 -14.70 -6.21 -11.46
CA LEU A 164 -13.95 -6.55 -12.67
C LEU A 164 -14.47 -5.79 -13.90
N VAL A 165 -15.79 -5.63 -14.02
CA VAL A 165 -16.40 -4.83 -15.10
C VAL A 165 -16.01 -3.36 -14.96
N LEU A 166 -16.08 -2.78 -13.75
CA LEU A 166 -15.64 -1.40 -13.50
C LEU A 166 -14.14 -1.20 -13.75
N PHE A 167 -13.31 -2.17 -13.36
CA PHE A 167 -11.88 -2.14 -13.64
C PHE A 167 -11.61 -2.23 -15.15
N GLY A 168 -12.30 -3.13 -15.84
CA GLY A 168 -12.23 -3.28 -17.29
C GLY A 168 -12.66 -2.02 -18.04
N THR A 169 -13.77 -1.39 -17.65
CA THR A 169 -14.21 -0.13 -18.27
C THR A 169 -13.26 1.02 -17.96
N GLY A 170 -12.69 1.08 -16.75
CA GLY A 170 -11.64 2.04 -16.39
C GLY A 170 -10.39 1.92 -17.27
N LEU A 171 -9.93 0.68 -17.53
CA LEU A 171 -8.81 0.42 -18.44
C LEU A 171 -9.12 0.82 -19.88
N LEU A 172 -10.36 0.58 -20.34
CA LEU A 172 -10.80 0.98 -21.69
C LEU A 172 -10.87 2.51 -21.84
N ILE A 173 -11.15 3.26 -20.77
CA ILE A 173 -11.13 4.72 -20.77
C ILE A 173 -9.69 5.25 -20.82
N GLN A 174 -8.75 4.66 -20.07
CA GLN A 174 -7.33 5.07 -20.12
C GLN A 174 -6.69 4.83 -21.49
N ASN A 175 -7.02 3.73 -22.16
CA ASN A 175 -6.51 3.47 -23.52
C ASN A 175 -6.98 4.49 -24.58
N ARG A 176 -7.98 5.33 -24.28
CA ARG A 176 -8.38 6.44 -25.16
C ARG A 176 -7.56 7.71 -24.95
N SER A 177 -6.93 7.92 -23.79
CA SER A 177 -6.18 9.15 -23.53
C SER A 177 -4.78 9.16 -24.15
N THR A 178 -4.32 8.06 -24.74
CA THR A 178 -3.02 7.98 -25.45
C THR A 178 -3.16 8.18 -26.96
N GLY A 179 -4.34 8.59 -27.44
CA GLY A 179 -4.66 8.71 -28.87
C GLY A 179 -4.68 10.12 -29.46
N GLU A 180 -4.46 11.19 -28.68
CA GLU A 180 -4.64 12.58 -29.13
C GLU A 180 -3.40 13.49 -28.96
N ASP A 181 -2.18 12.93 -28.95
CA ASP A 181 -0.91 13.72 -29.02
C ASP A 181 -0.17 13.47 -30.35
N GLY A 182 -0.90 13.45 -31.47
CA GLY A 182 -0.38 12.92 -32.73
C GLY A 182 -0.76 13.60 -34.04
N ASP A 183 -1.49 14.72 -34.06
CA ASP A 183 -1.71 15.46 -35.32
C ASP A 183 -1.58 16.98 -35.15
N GLY A 184 -0.36 17.46 -35.38
CA GLY A 184 0.02 18.86 -35.29
C GLY A 184 1.43 19.11 -35.81
N LYS A 185 1.86 18.39 -36.84
CA LYS A 185 3.05 18.74 -37.63
C LYS A 185 2.62 19.18 -39.02
N GLY A 186 2.99 20.40 -39.40
CA GLY A 186 3.11 20.75 -40.81
C GLY A 186 2.67 22.16 -41.20
N GLY A 187 3.32 23.17 -40.64
CA GLY A 187 3.18 24.56 -41.11
C GLY A 187 4.54 25.22 -41.22
N ALA A 188 5.35 24.77 -42.19
CA ALA A 188 6.50 25.53 -42.65
C ALA A 188 6.03 26.91 -43.13
N ASN A 189 6.55 27.99 -42.56
CA ASN A 189 6.50 29.31 -43.19
C ASN A 189 7.86 29.99 -43.04
N ASN A 190 8.58 29.89 -44.14
CA ASN A 190 9.65 30.71 -44.64
C ASN A 190 9.09 32.01 -45.22
N ASN A 191 9.34 33.13 -44.52
CA ASN A 191 9.58 34.46 -45.09
C ASN A 191 10.23 35.38 -44.06
#